data_AF-A0A940RYL7-F1
#
_entry.id   AF-A0A940RYL7-F1
#
_cell.length_a   1.000
_cell.length_b   1.000
_cell.length_c   1.000
_cell.angle_alpha   90.00
_cell.angle_beta   90.00
_cell.angle_gamma   90.00
#
_symmetry.space_group_name_H-M   'P 1'
#
loop_
_entity.id
_entity.type
_entity.pdbx_description
1 polymer ?
#
loop_
_entity_poly.entity_id
_entity_poly.type
_entity_poly.pdbx_seq_one_letter_code
_entity_poly.pdbx_strand_id
1 'polypeptide(L)'
;MTTAHSTHGTGGTGGTGGTEGWQAGVRRRLGLGRLLPLGAAEDGAWLAESAAVGALRSAVGAEAGLGRIRVGLVDAAGTHAPA
;
A
#
# COMPACT_ATOMS: atom_id res chain seq x y z
N MET A 1 -50.74 8.46 -28.73
CA MET A 1 -50.83 9.57 -27.77
C MET A 1 -50.45 9.02 -26.39
N THR A 2 -49.16 8.96 -26.06
CA THR A 2 -48.29 10.02 -25.49
C THR A 2 -48.33 10.04 -23.95
N THR A 3 -47.35 9.33 -23.39
CA THR A 3 -46.46 9.65 -22.27
C THR A 3 -47.03 10.24 -20.97
N ALA A 4 -46.78 9.52 -19.87
CA ALA A 4 -46.27 10.13 -18.65
C ALA A 4 -44.99 9.39 -18.22
N HIS A 5 -43.91 10.17 -18.18
CA HIS A 5 -42.52 9.80 -18.04
C HIS A 5 -42.19 9.66 -16.56
N SER A 6 -41.75 8.47 -16.14
CA SER A 6 -41.21 8.23 -14.81
C SER A 6 -39.92 9.03 -14.60
N THR A 7 -40.00 10.02 -13.72
CA THR A 7 -38.90 10.78 -13.11
C THR A 7 -39.18 10.76 -11.61
N HIS A 8 -38.28 10.63 -10.65
CA HIS A 8 -36.84 10.79 -10.55
C HIS A 8 -36.52 10.39 -9.08
N GLY A 9 -35.32 9.88 -8.80
CA GLY A 9 -34.92 9.61 -7.42
C GLY A 9 -33.62 8.82 -7.30
N THR A 10 -32.57 9.40 -7.87
CA THR A 10 -31.12 9.18 -7.63
C THR A 10 -30.72 7.97 -6.80
N GLY A 11 -30.02 7.05 -7.46
CA GLY A 11 -29.39 5.89 -6.86
C GLY A 11 -28.46 6.25 -5.70
N GLY A 12 -28.57 5.46 -4.64
CA GLY A 12 -27.60 5.46 -3.56
C GLY A 12 -26.23 5.10 -4.12
N THR A 13 -25.29 6.03 -4.00
CA THR A 13 -23.85 5.81 -4.13
C THR A 13 -23.34 5.05 -2.90
N GLY A 14 -23.92 3.88 -2.62
CA GLY A 14 -23.43 2.97 -1.60
C GLY A 14 -22.50 1.96 -2.25
N GLY A 15 -21.18 2.10 -2.06
CA GLY A 15 -20.27 0.96 -2.24
C GLY A 15 -19.06 1.15 -3.14
N THR A 16 -18.32 2.26 -3.03
CA THR A 16 -16.88 2.25 -3.35
C THR A 16 -16.02 3.02 -2.34
N GLY A 17 -16.59 3.87 -1.50
CA GLY A 17 -15.84 4.62 -0.47
C GLY A 17 -15.72 3.96 0.90
N GLY A 18 -16.56 2.96 1.22
CA GLY A 18 -16.63 2.38 2.58
C GLY A 18 -15.47 1.44 2.90
N THR A 19 -15.19 0.50 2.00
CA THR A 19 -14.08 -0.46 2.14
C THR A 19 -12.75 0.20 1.83
N GLU A 20 -12.63 0.93 0.72
CA GLU A 20 -11.44 1.72 0.35
C GLU A 20 -11.10 2.76 1.44
N GLY A 21 -12.11 3.47 1.97
CA GLY A 21 -11.93 4.47 3.02
C GLY A 21 -11.53 3.85 4.37
N TRP A 22 -12.08 2.68 4.71
CA TRP A 22 -11.69 1.93 5.91
C TRP A 22 -10.28 1.36 5.78
N GLN A 23 -9.93 0.77 4.63
CA GLN A 23 -8.58 0.28 4.33
C GLN A 23 -7.56 1.43 4.36
N ALA A 24 -7.89 2.58 3.76
CA ALA A 24 -7.04 3.78 3.81
C ALA A 24 -6.90 4.33 5.24
N GLY A 25 -7.96 4.26 6.05
CA GLY A 25 -7.95 4.62 7.47
C GLY A 25 -7.06 3.70 8.32
N VAL A 26 -7.17 2.38 8.14
CA VAL A 26 -6.35 1.37 8.82
C VAL A 26 -4.88 1.51 8.41
N ARG A 27 -4.58 1.67 7.12
CA ARG A 27 -3.22 1.88 6.60
C ARG A 27 -2.57 3.15 7.17
N ARG A 28 -3.34 4.23 7.30
CA ARG A 28 -2.87 5.47 7.93
C ARG A 28 -2.60 5.28 9.42
N ARG A 29 -3.46 4.55 10.15
CA ARG A 29 -3.32 4.31 11.59
C ARG A 29 -2.15 3.37 11.93
N LEU A 30 -1.89 2.38 11.08
CA LEU A 30 -0.77 1.45 11.25
C LEU A 30 0.58 2.08 10.90
N GLY A 31 0.61 3.25 10.24
CA GLY A 31 1.87 3.91 9.90
C GLY A 31 2.77 3.08 8.98
N LEU A 32 2.16 2.24 8.11
CA LEU A 32 2.88 1.29 7.25
C LEU A 32 3.72 1.98 6.15
N GLY A 33 3.48 3.27 5.93
CA GLY A 33 4.13 4.02 4.84
C GLY A 33 3.73 3.47 3.47
N ARG A 34 4.71 3.39 2.56
CA ARG A 34 4.52 2.82 1.24
C ARG A 34 4.50 1.29 1.32
N LEU A 35 3.60 0.65 0.58
CA LEU A 35 3.63 -0.80 0.38
C LEU A 35 4.38 -1.13 -0.91
N LEU A 36 5.27 -2.11 -0.85
CA LEU A 36 6.08 -2.62 -1.95
C LEU A 36 5.57 -4.02 -2.33
N PRO A 37 5.12 -4.25 -3.57
CA PRO A 37 4.69 -5.58 -4.01
C PRO A 37 5.90 -6.50 -4.14
N LEU A 38 5.95 -7.61 -3.42
CA LEU A 38 7.11 -8.52 -3.47
C LEU A 38 7.10 -9.45 -4.70
N GLY A 39 6.11 -9.30 -5.57
CA GLY A 39 5.88 -10.12 -6.74
C GLY A 39 4.74 -9.53 -7.57
N ALA A 40 4.01 -10.40 -8.27
CA ALA A 40 2.82 -9.99 -8.99
C ALA A 40 1.66 -9.69 -8.02
N ALA A 41 0.61 -9.03 -8.51
CA ALA A 41 -0.54 -8.69 -7.69
C ALA A 41 -1.28 -9.94 -7.16
N GLU A 42 -1.29 -11.03 -7.95
CA GLU A 42 -1.88 -12.32 -7.57
C GLU A 42 -1.17 -13.00 -6.39
N ASP A 43 0.13 -12.74 -6.18
CA ASP A 43 0.89 -13.35 -5.09
C ASP A 43 0.43 -12.86 -3.71
N GLY A 44 -0.30 -11.73 -3.67
CA GLY A 44 -0.83 -11.16 -2.43
C GLY A 44 0.24 -10.73 -1.43
N ALA A 45 1.51 -10.72 -1.82
CA ALA A 45 2.65 -10.45 -0.95
C ALA A 45 3.08 -8.97 -1.02
N TRP A 46 3.02 -8.29 0.13
CA TRP A 46 3.35 -6.87 0.24
C TRP A 46 4.29 -6.61 1.42
N LEU A 47 5.31 -5.78 1.21
CA LEU A 47 6.21 -5.30 2.25
C LEU A 47 5.86 -3.85 2.63
N ALA A 48 5.61 -3.60 3.90
CA ALA A 48 5.53 -2.24 4.42
C ALA A 48 6.93 -1.63 4.52
N GLU A 49 7.14 -0.48 3.90
CA GLU A 49 8.43 0.23 3.93
C GLU A 49 8.86 0.54 5.37
N SER A 50 7.92 0.86 6.27
CA SER A 50 8.26 1.10 7.68
C SER A 50 8.72 -0.17 8.41
N ALA A 51 8.18 -1.35 8.06
CA ALA A 51 8.64 -2.62 8.62
C ALA A 51 10.07 -2.94 8.17
N ALA A 52 10.38 -2.72 6.88
CA ALA A 52 11.73 -2.89 6.36
C ALA A 52 12.73 -1.94 7.03
N VAL A 53 12.37 -0.67 7.19
CA VAL A 53 13.19 0.33 7.90
C VAL A 53 13.41 -0.07 9.36
N GLY A 54 12.39 -0.60 10.04
CA GLY A 54 12.51 -1.12 11.40
C GLY A 54 13.52 -2.27 11.50
N ALA A 55 13.40 -3.26 10.61
CA ALA A 55 14.33 -4.38 10.54
C ALA A 55 15.78 -3.94 10.25
N LEU A 56 15.98 -3.03 9.29
CA LEU A 56 17.30 -2.51 8.95
C LEU A 56 17.94 -1.78 10.14
N ARG A 57 17.19 -0.92 10.84
CA ARG A 57 17.67 -0.23 12.04
C ARG A 57 18.03 -1.19 13.16
N SER A 58 17.24 -2.24 13.36
CA SER A 58 17.55 -3.27 14.35
C SER A 58 18.82 -4.05 14.00
N ALA A 59 19.07 -4.30 12.71
CA ALA A 59 20.22 -5.09 12.26
C ALA A 59 21.55 -4.34 12.37
N VAL A 60 21.56 -3.03 12.14
CA VAL A 60 22.81 -2.23 12.11
C VAL A 60 23.26 -1.71 13.49
N GLY A 61 22.42 -1.80 14.53
CA GLY A 61 22.70 -1.23 15.84
C GLY A 61 22.48 0.30 15.92
N ALA A 62 22.46 0.84 17.13
CA ALA A 62 22.16 2.26 17.37
C ALA A 62 23.25 3.20 16.84
N GLU A 63 24.47 2.68 16.70
CA GLU A 63 25.69 3.40 16.36
C GLU A 63 25.84 3.67 14.85
N ALA A 64 25.11 2.93 14.01
CA ALA A 64 25.23 3.03 12.55
C ALA A 64 24.56 4.27 11.94
N GLY A 65 23.84 5.07 12.73
CA GLY A 65 23.36 6.38 12.31
C GLY A 65 22.59 6.38 10.99
N LEU A 66 21.67 5.44 10.80
CA LEU A 66 20.88 5.39 9.56
C LEU A 66 20.03 6.65 9.44
N GLY A 67 20.40 7.51 8.47
CA GLY A 67 19.66 8.69 8.09
C GLY A 67 18.30 8.34 7.46
N ARG A 68 17.86 9.16 6.51
CA ARG A 68 16.58 8.91 5.83
C ARG A 68 16.72 7.71 4.88
N ILE A 69 16.05 6.60 5.19
CA ILE A 69 16.05 5.38 4.37
C ILE A 69 14.85 5.38 3.43
N ARG A 70 15.07 4.98 2.18
CA ARG A 70 14.01 4.63 1.23
C ARG A 70 14.30 3.24 0.68
N VAL A 71 13.28 2.40 0.67
CA VAL A 71 13.40 1.02 0.17
C VAL A 71 12.69 0.95 -1.17
N GLY A 72 13.33 0.35 -2.17
CA GLY A 72 12.78 0.09 -3.48
C GLY A 72 13.01 -1.36 -3.87
N LEU A 73 12.16 -1.91 -4.72
CA LEU A 73 12.40 -3.22 -5.31
C LEU A 73 13.44 -3.06 -6.41
N VAL A 74 14.39 -3.99 -6.42
CA VAL A 74 15.28 -4.17 -7.55
C VAL A 74 14.60 -5.13 -8.50
N ASP A 75 14.72 -4.88 -9.81
CA ASP A 75 14.28 -5.84 -10.81
C ASP A 75 14.98 -7.19 -10.57
N ALA A 76 14.21 -8.27 -10.58
CA ALA A 76 14.73 -9.60 -10.31
C ALA A 76 15.84 -9.99 -11.29
N ALA A 77 15.73 -9.56 -12.56
CA ALA A 77 16.74 -9.83 -13.58
C ALA A 77 18.07 -9.11 -13.33
N GLY A 78 18.08 -8.04 -12.53
CA GLY A 78 19.29 -7.28 -12.15
C GLY A 78 19.79 -7.57 -10.74
N THR A 79 19.20 -8.52 -10.01
CA THR A 79 19.60 -8.82 -8.63
C THR A 79 20.81 -9.75 -8.63
N HIS A 80 21.91 -9.30 -8.02
CA HIS A 80 23.13 -10.07 -7.82
C HIS A 80 23.43 -10.22 -6.32
N ALA A 81 24.10 -11.30 -5.94
CA ALA A 81 24.53 -11.48 -4.56
C ALA A 81 25.49 -10.34 -4.15
N PRO A 82 25.33 -9.76 -2.95
CA PRO A 82 26.29 -8.79 -2.45
C PRO A 82 27.67 -9.44 -2.34
N ALA A 83 28.71 -8.68 -2.70
CA ALA A 83 30.11 -9.12 -2.68
C ALA A 83 30.65 -9.30 -1.25
#